data_AF-A0A4D7C850-F1
#
_entry.id   AF-A0A4D7C850-F1
#
_cell.length_a   1.000
_cell.length_b   1.000
_cell.length_c   1.000
_cell.angle_alpha   90.00
_cell.angle_beta   90.00
_cell.angle_gamma   90.00
#
_symmetry.space_group_name_H-M   'P 1'
#
loop_
_entity.id
_entity.type
_entity.pdbx_description
1 polymer ?
#
loop_
_entity_poly.entity_id
_entity_poly.type
_entity_poly.pdbx_seq_one_letter_code
_entity_poly.pdbx_strand_id
1 'polypeptide(L)'
;MNGDAGDDRLIAGFGDSVDGGTGTDTLSLSLLGASAGVTGDLGAAFTGGTATFAGGSFTGLEQYREIVGSNFDDNITLGNATQGTDNNANNTTGFVGLYGRDGNDVLTGGTASNDLYGDNGNDTLNGLGGNDRLTGGAGADTLNGGDGNDILYSDHEDFTDGATGTARRVPTA
;
A
#
# COMPACT_ATOMS: atom_id res chain seq x y z
N MET A 1 -0.69 -20.05 3.79
CA MET A 1 0.51 -20.33 2.99
C MET A 1 1.74 -20.08 3.85
N ASN A 2 2.82 -20.82 3.63
CA ASN A 2 4.07 -20.70 4.38
C ASN A 2 5.25 -20.52 3.41
N GLY A 3 6.15 -19.56 3.67
CA GLY A 3 7.41 -19.36 2.95
C GLY A 3 8.53 -20.31 3.42
N ASP A 4 8.41 -20.87 4.62
CA ASP A 4 9.45 -21.70 5.24
C ASP A 4 10.78 -20.92 5.43
N ALA A 5 11.84 -21.26 4.69
CA ALA A 5 13.14 -20.63 4.85
C ALA A 5 13.70 -20.17 3.50
N GLY A 6 14.16 -18.93 3.43
CA GLY A 6 14.61 -18.28 2.22
C GLY A 6 13.92 -16.94 2.04
N ASP A 7 14.22 -16.27 0.92
CA ASP A 7 13.50 -15.05 0.54
C ASP A 7 12.35 -15.46 -0.39
N ASP A 8 11.12 -15.43 0.11
CA ASP A 8 9.95 -15.94 -0.62
C ASP A 8 9.03 -14.84 -1.17
N ARG A 9 8.34 -15.18 -2.26
CA ARG A 9 7.25 -14.36 -2.81
C ARG A 9 5.92 -15.04 -2.52
N LEU A 10 5.11 -14.39 -1.69
CA LEU A 10 3.85 -14.93 -1.18
C LEU A 10 2.69 -14.18 -1.81
N ILE A 11 1.85 -14.90 -2.56
CA ILE A 11 0.66 -14.35 -3.23
C ILE A 11 -0.60 -14.82 -2.50
N ALA A 12 -1.36 -13.86 -1.96
CA ALA A 12 -2.54 -14.11 -1.13
C ALA A 12 -3.77 -13.37 -1.66
N GLY A 13 -4.95 -13.87 -1.33
CA GLY A 13 -6.24 -13.25 -1.57
C GLY A 13 -6.97 -12.88 -0.27
N PHE A 14 -8.19 -12.36 -0.43
CA PHE A 14 -9.11 -12.13 0.69
C PHE A 14 -9.37 -13.43 1.49
N GLY A 15 -9.24 -13.36 2.82
CA GLY A 15 -9.44 -14.50 3.73
C GLY A 15 -8.24 -15.43 3.89
N ASP A 16 -7.17 -15.25 3.11
CA ASP A 16 -5.98 -16.09 3.20
C ASP A 16 -5.11 -15.72 4.41
N SER A 17 -4.37 -16.71 4.91
CA SER A 17 -3.35 -16.51 5.94
C SER A 17 -1.96 -16.76 5.36
N VAL A 18 -0.99 -15.93 5.75
CA VAL A 18 0.38 -15.90 5.24
C VAL A 18 1.36 -15.97 6.40
N ASP A 19 2.35 -16.86 6.28
CA ASP A 19 3.53 -16.93 7.12
C ASP A 19 4.74 -16.89 6.19
N GLY A 20 5.64 -15.91 6.33
CA GLY A 20 6.87 -15.90 5.53
C GLY A 20 7.95 -16.83 6.07
N GLY A 21 7.92 -17.12 7.38
CA GLY A 21 8.96 -17.94 8.00
C GLY A 21 10.25 -17.16 8.22
N THR A 22 11.38 -17.64 7.69
CA THR A 22 12.69 -17.02 7.89
C THR A 22 13.30 -16.54 6.57
N GLY A 23 13.73 -15.28 6.54
CA GLY A 23 14.41 -14.68 5.39
C GLY A 23 13.86 -13.29 5.16
N THR A 24 13.87 -12.82 3.92
CA THR A 24 13.18 -11.59 3.49
C THR A 24 12.00 -11.94 2.62
N ASP A 25 10.80 -11.87 3.17
CA ASP A 25 9.59 -12.35 2.53
C ASP A 25 8.74 -11.21 1.98
N THR A 26 8.30 -11.38 0.73
CA THR A 26 7.57 -10.35 -0.04
C THR A 26 6.13 -10.76 -0.29
N LEU A 27 5.19 -9.97 0.23
CA LEU A 27 3.76 -10.16 0.03
C LEU A 27 3.26 -9.55 -1.30
N SER A 28 2.33 -10.23 -1.95
CA SER A 28 1.40 -9.66 -2.93
C SER A 28 -0.02 -10.09 -2.59
N LEU A 29 -0.90 -9.11 -2.35
CA LEU A 29 -2.23 -9.34 -1.82
C LEU A 29 -3.29 -8.74 -2.73
N SER A 30 -4.34 -9.50 -3.00
CA SER A 30 -5.50 -9.03 -3.76
C SER A 30 -6.80 -9.22 -2.97
N LEU A 31 -7.48 -8.11 -2.67
CA LEU A 31 -8.72 -8.10 -1.88
C LEU A 31 -9.99 -8.07 -2.75
N LEU A 32 -9.86 -8.32 -4.06
CA LEU A 32 -10.97 -8.34 -5.02
C LEU A 32 -12.11 -9.31 -4.66
N GLY A 33 -11.82 -10.31 -3.81
CA GLY A 33 -12.82 -11.26 -3.31
C GLY A 33 -13.68 -10.73 -2.16
N ALA A 34 -13.38 -9.55 -1.61
CA ALA A 34 -14.14 -8.97 -0.50
C ALA A 34 -15.51 -8.47 -0.98
N SER A 35 -16.55 -8.74 -0.19
CA SER A 35 -17.93 -8.30 -0.46
C SER A 35 -18.29 -6.95 0.18
N ALA A 36 -17.33 -6.32 0.84
CA ALA A 36 -17.43 -5.03 1.53
C ALA A 36 -16.01 -4.46 1.73
N GLY A 37 -15.94 -3.20 2.15
CA GLY A 37 -14.68 -2.52 2.45
C GLY A 37 -13.85 -3.26 3.50
N VAL A 38 -12.55 -3.33 3.27
CA VAL A 38 -11.58 -4.01 4.13
C VAL A 38 -10.86 -2.96 4.97
N THR A 39 -11.01 -3.09 6.29
CA THR A 39 -10.27 -2.26 7.25
C THR A 39 -9.25 -3.10 8.01
N GLY A 40 -8.00 -2.64 8.06
CA GLY A 40 -7.00 -3.23 8.93
C GLY A 40 -5.59 -2.70 8.74
N ASP A 41 -4.71 -3.14 9.65
CA ASP A 41 -3.32 -2.73 9.74
C ASP A 41 -2.42 -3.96 9.62
N LEU A 42 -1.54 -3.94 8.61
CA LEU A 42 -0.55 -4.98 8.34
C LEU A 42 0.79 -4.72 9.03
N GLY A 43 0.99 -3.58 9.71
CA GLY A 43 2.27 -3.17 10.28
C GLY A 43 2.87 -4.18 11.27
N ALA A 44 2.02 -4.92 12.00
CA ALA A 44 2.49 -6.00 12.88
C ALA A 44 3.11 -7.15 12.09
N ALA A 45 2.57 -7.50 10.92
CA ALA A 45 3.11 -8.56 10.06
C ALA A 45 4.52 -8.22 9.56
N PHE A 46 4.81 -6.93 9.37
CA PHE A 46 6.10 -6.41 8.88
C PHE A 46 7.14 -6.12 9.97
N THR A 47 6.82 -6.40 11.23
CA THR A 47 7.70 -6.14 12.39
C THR A 47 7.96 -7.39 13.23
N GLY A 48 7.76 -8.57 12.64
CA GLY A 48 7.92 -9.87 13.31
C GLY A 48 6.77 -10.27 14.22
N GLY A 49 5.69 -9.48 14.24
CA GLY A 49 4.41 -9.84 14.86
C GLY A 49 3.44 -10.49 13.87
N THR A 50 2.21 -10.66 14.32
CA THR A 50 1.10 -11.17 13.48
C THR A 50 0.04 -10.10 13.33
N ALA A 51 -0.30 -9.75 12.10
CA ALA A 51 -1.46 -8.92 11.78
C ALA A 51 -2.67 -9.79 11.45
N THR A 52 -3.84 -9.45 11.98
CA THR A 52 -5.12 -10.02 11.54
C THR A 52 -5.73 -9.06 10.53
N PHE A 53 -5.83 -9.47 9.27
CA PHE A 53 -6.22 -8.61 8.16
C PHE A 53 -7.10 -9.38 7.18
N ALA A 54 -8.15 -8.75 6.65
CA ALA A 54 -9.06 -9.34 5.65
C ALA A 54 -9.58 -10.76 5.97
N GLY A 55 -9.75 -11.09 7.26
CA GLY A 55 -10.22 -12.41 7.70
C GLY A 55 -9.15 -13.49 7.85
N GLY A 56 -7.87 -13.19 7.61
CA GLY A 56 -6.74 -14.08 7.81
C GLY A 56 -5.64 -13.50 8.70
N SER A 57 -4.57 -14.28 8.92
CA SER A 57 -3.39 -13.88 9.69
C SER A 57 -2.16 -13.75 8.82
N PHE A 58 -1.40 -12.67 8.98
CA PHE A 58 -0.17 -12.36 8.24
C PHE A 58 0.98 -12.22 9.23
N THR A 59 2.08 -12.93 9.01
CA THR A 59 3.24 -12.94 9.93
C THR A 59 4.53 -13.22 9.18
N GLY A 60 5.66 -12.80 9.75
CA GLY A 60 7.00 -13.06 9.20
C GLY A 60 7.19 -12.45 7.82
N LEU A 61 6.77 -11.18 7.63
CA LEU A 61 6.94 -10.48 6.37
C LEU A 61 7.90 -9.30 6.57
N GLU A 62 8.56 -8.87 5.49
CA GLU A 62 9.44 -7.70 5.50
C GLU A 62 9.09 -6.73 4.38
N GLN A 63 8.57 -7.26 3.27
CA GLN A 63 8.28 -6.49 2.07
C GLN A 63 6.86 -6.71 1.57
N TYR A 64 6.33 -5.70 0.90
CA TYR A 64 5.16 -5.83 0.04
C TYR A 64 5.55 -5.39 -1.36
N ARG A 65 5.03 -6.09 -2.37
CA ARG A 65 5.16 -5.67 -3.77
C ARG A 65 3.90 -4.95 -4.22
N GLU A 66 2.76 -5.58 -4.00
CA GLU A 66 1.48 -5.11 -4.51
C GLU A 66 0.38 -5.48 -3.50
N ILE A 67 -0.38 -4.50 -3.06
CA ILE A 67 -1.58 -4.73 -2.27
C ILE A 67 -2.72 -4.02 -2.98
N VAL A 68 -3.72 -4.80 -3.38
CA VAL A 68 -4.87 -4.32 -4.14
C VAL A 68 -6.10 -4.38 -3.26
N GLY A 69 -6.75 -3.23 -3.07
CA GLY A 69 -8.03 -3.07 -2.39
C GLY A 69 -9.20 -3.82 -3.04
N SER A 70 -10.37 -3.67 -2.44
CA SER A 70 -11.64 -4.20 -2.87
C SER A 70 -12.29 -3.29 -3.93
N ASN A 71 -13.63 -3.28 -4.05
CA ASN A 71 -14.37 -2.28 -4.86
C ASN A 71 -15.20 -1.36 -3.95
N PHE A 72 -14.81 -1.27 -2.68
CA PHE A 72 -15.55 -0.58 -1.64
C PHE A 72 -14.55 0.19 -0.79
N ASP A 73 -15.05 1.18 -0.05
CA ASP A 73 -14.30 2.00 0.90
C ASP A 73 -13.40 1.14 1.83
N ASP A 74 -12.11 1.10 1.51
CA ASP A 74 -11.09 0.38 2.24
C ASP A 74 -10.35 1.31 3.21
N ASN A 75 -9.79 0.73 4.27
CA ASN A 75 -8.91 1.45 5.19
C ASN A 75 -7.71 0.57 5.54
N ILE A 76 -6.62 0.75 4.80
CA ILE A 76 -5.47 -0.15 4.81
C ILE A 76 -4.24 0.61 5.29
N THR A 77 -3.60 0.06 6.33
CA THR A 77 -2.31 0.55 6.84
C THR A 77 -1.21 -0.48 6.61
N LEU A 78 -0.09 -0.07 6.03
CA LEU A 78 1.06 -0.95 5.76
C LEU A 78 2.03 -1.02 6.94
N GLY A 79 2.15 0.04 7.73
CA GLY A 79 3.24 0.17 8.70
C GLY A 79 4.60 0.20 8.01
N ASN A 80 5.66 -0.24 8.69
CA ASN A 80 7.06 -0.05 8.24
C ASN A 80 7.51 -1.05 7.15
N ALA A 81 6.56 -1.55 6.34
CA ALA A 81 6.84 -2.46 5.24
C ALA A 81 7.74 -1.78 4.21
N THR A 82 8.84 -2.43 3.82
CA THR A 82 9.64 -1.92 2.70
C THR A 82 8.94 -2.29 1.40
N GLN A 83 8.71 -1.32 0.52
CA GLN A 83 8.20 -1.63 -0.81
C GLN A 83 9.28 -2.41 -1.59
N GLY A 84 8.97 -3.65 -1.97
CA GLY A 84 9.88 -4.52 -2.70
C GLY A 84 10.14 -3.98 -4.11
N THR A 85 11.42 -3.79 -4.46
CA THR A 85 11.82 -3.44 -5.84
C THR A 85 11.74 -4.66 -6.73
N ASP A 86 11.09 -4.54 -7.89
CA ASP A 86 11.11 -5.61 -8.89
C ASP A 86 12.50 -5.71 -9.53
N ASN A 87 13.37 -6.55 -8.96
CA ASN A 87 14.65 -6.91 -9.59
C ASN A 87 14.48 -7.98 -10.69
N ASN A 88 13.25 -8.36 -11.05
CA ASN A 88 12.96 -9.37 -12.05
C ASN A 88 12.56 -8.72 -13.39
N ALA A 89 13.50 -8.70 -14.34
CA ALA A 89 13.43 -8.06 -15.68
C ALA A 89 12.38 -8.67 -16.67
N ASN A 90 11.26 -9.15 -16.12
CA ASN A 90 10.58 -10.38 -16.48
C ASN A 90 9.09 -10.28 -16.10
N ASN A 91 8.76 -9.43 -15.13
CA ASN A 91 7.41 -9.17 -14.67
C ASN A 91 6.90 -7.85 -15.25
N THR A 92 6.14 -7.97 -16.33
CA THR A 92 5.64 -6.87 -17.16
C THR A 92 4.35 -6.23 -16.64
N THR A 93 3.88 -6.53 -15.43
CA THR A 93 2.62 -5.95 -14.93
C THR A 93 2.77 -4.59 -14.28
N GLY A 94 4.00 -4.11 -13.97
CA GLY A 94 4.24 -2.71 -13.60
C GLY A 94 3.60 -2.22 -12.29
N PHE A 95 2.70 -2.99 -11.68
CA PHE A 95 2.04 -2.65 -10.43
C PHE A 95 2.97 -2.96 -9.26
N VAL A 96 3.43 -1.90 -8.63
CA VAL A 96 4.13 -1.89 -7.34
C VAL A 96 3.46 -0.81 -6.49
N GLY A 97 3.05 -1.12 -5.27
CA GLY A 97 2.33 -0.17 -4.41
C GLY A 97 1.07 -0.71 -3.73
N LEU A 98 0.36 0.22 -3.08
CA LEU A 98 -0.95 -0.01 -2.46
C LEU A 98 -2.00 0.74 -3.30
N TYR A 99 -3.04 0.02 -3.72
CA TYR A 99 -4.10 0.51 -4.60
C TYR A 99 -5.45 0.42 -3.90
N GLY A 100 -6.21 1.52 -3.85
CA GLY A 100 -7.55 1.60 -3.28
C GLY A 100 -8.62 0.96 -4.18
N ARG A 101 -8.58 1.31 -5.47
CA ARG A 101 -9.50 0.92 -6.54
C ARG A 101 -10.78 1.74 -6.56
N ASP A 102 -11.94 1.12 -6.36
CA ASP A 102 -13.21 1.85 -6.35
C ASP A 102 -13.60 2.04 -4.89
N GLY A 103 -14.02 3.24 -4.50
CA GLY A 103 -14.41 3.51 -3.11
C GLY A 103 -13.88 4.85 -2.65
N ASN A 104 -14.21 5.25 -1.43
CA ASN A 104 -13.52 6.34 -0.77
C ASN A 104 -12.53 5.74 0.21
N ASP A 105 -11.31 5.53 -0.26
CA ASP A 105 -10.32 4.71 0.41
C ASP A 105 -9.43 5.53 1.35
N VAL A 106 -8.96 4.89 2.42
CA VAL A 106 -7.94 5.44 3.31
C VAL A 106 -6.71 4.56 3.25
N LEU A 107 -5.67 5.05 2.59
CA LEU A 107 -4.43 4.31 2.37
C LEU A 107 -3.32 4.96 3.17
N THR A 108 -2.71 4.20 4.07
CA THR A 108 -1.63 4.67 4.94
C THR A 108 -0.37 3.85 4.74
N GLY A 109 0.71 4.54 4.36
CA GLY A 109 2.06 4.03 4.25
C GLY A 109 2.73 3.82 5.60
N GLY A 110 4.04 4.09 5.66
CA GLY A 110 4.87 3.88 6.84
C GLY A 110 6.08 4.79 6.86
N THR A 111 7.20 4.33 7.43
CA THR A 111 8.46 5.11 7.45
C THR A 111 9.36 4.84 6.23
N ALA A 112 8.91 4.01 5.29
CA ALA A 112 9.64 3.65 4.09
C ALA A 112 9.00 4.34 2.88
N SER A 113 9.74 4.49 1.79
CA SER A 113 9.17 5.05 0.55
C SER A 113 8.05 4.17 0.02
N ASN A 114 6.87 4.75 -0.16
CA ASN A 114 5.66 4.07 -0.59
C ASN A 114 5.13 4.70 -1.89
N ASP A 115 4.64 3.85 -2.79
CA ASP A 115 3.75 4.28 -3.88
C ASP A 115 2.30 3.92 -3.48
N LEU A 116 1.44 4.93 -3.36
CA LEU A 116 0.03 4.84 -2.98
C LEU A 116 -0.86 5.38 -4.12
N TYR A 117 -1.94 4.66 -4.43
CA TYR A 117 -2.86 4.98 -5.52
C TYR A 117 -4.30 4.88 -5.01
N GLY A 118 -5.06 5.99 -4.99
CA GLY A 118 -6.47 5.99 -4.60
C GLY A 118 -7.36 5.33 -5.66
N ASP A 119 -7.10 5.69 -6.93
CA ASP A 119 -7.86 5.28 -8.12
C ASP A 119 -9.21 6.01 -8.26
N ASN A 120 -10.36 5.40 -8.02
CA ASN A 120 -11.68 6.02 -8.23
C ASN A 120 -12.37 6.31 -6.89
N GLY A 121 -12.67 7.58 -6.65
CA GLY A 121 -13.47 8.05 -5.53
C GLY A 121 -12.78 9.17 -4.78
N ASN A 122 -13.26 9.50 -3.58
CA ASN A 122 -12.68 10.57 -2.78
C ASN A 122 -11.73 9.97 -1.75
N ASP A 123 -10.45 9.87 -2.11
CA ASP A 123 -9.51 9.06 -1.34
C ASP A 123 -8.69 9.90 -0.35
N THR A 124 -8.18 9.25 0.69
CA THR A 124 -7.21 9.84 1.63
C THR A 124 -5.94 9.01 1.63
N LEU A 125 -4.84 9.58 1.15
CA LEU A 125 -3.54 8.92 1.05
C LEU A 125 -2.55 9.59 2.00
N ASN A 126 -1.96 8.81 2.91
CA ASN A 126 -0.97 9.26 3.89
C ASN A 126 0.34 8.49 3.70
N GLY A 127 1.39 9.17 3.20
CA GLY A 127 2.74 8.60 3.04
C GLY A 127 3.47 8.38 4.37
N LEU A 128 3.27 9.31 5.31
CA LEU A 128 3.91 9.38 6.64
C LEU A 128 5.39 9.78 6.58
N GLY A 129 6.31 8.87 6.30
CA GLY A 129 7.73 9.23 6.21
C GLY A 129 8.44 8.40 5.16
N GLY A 130 9.43 8.98 4.48
CA GLY A 130 10.01 8.38 3.29
C GLY A 130 9.93 9.36 2.12
N ASN A 131 10.32 8.92 0.92
CA ASN A 131 10.08 9.73 -0.28
C ASN A 131 8.96 9.04 -1.05
N ASP A 132 7.74 9.51 -0.86
CA ASP A 132 6.55 8.80 -1.30
C ASP A 132 6.05 9.29 -2.65
N ARG A 133 5.30 8.43 -3.36
CA ARG A 133 4.48 8.83 -4.51
C ARG A 133 3.03 8.57 -4.20
N LEU A 134 2.24 9.63 -4.16
CA LEU A 134 0.81 9.57 -3.89
C LEU A 134 0.08 10.00 -5.17
N THR A 135 -0.77 9.12 -5.69
CA THR A 135 -1.67 9.44 -6.81
C THR A 135 -3.10 9.29 -6.32
N GLY A 136 -3.83 10.40 -6.23
CA GLY A 136 -5.24 10.38 -5.81
C GLY A 136 -6.10 9.59 -6.80
N GLY A 137 -6.13 10.04 -8.05
CA GLY A 137 -6.87 9.36 -9.10
C GLY A 137 -8.00 10.25 -9.55
N ALA A 138 -9.22 9.73 -9.66
CA ALA A 138 -10.41 10.45 -10.05
C ALA A 138 -11.33 10.68 -8.85
N GLY A 139 -11.57 11.94 -8.50
CA GLY A 139 -12.46 12.33 -7.42
C GLY A 139 -11.86 13.47 -6.60
N ALA A 140 -12.49 13.77 -5.46
CA ALA A 140 -12.00 14.79 -4.55
C ALA A 140 -11.13 14.15 -3.47
N ASP A 141 -9.82 14.19 -3.65
CA ASP A 141 -8.85 13.46 -2.85
C ASP A 141 -8.31 14.26 -1.65
N THR A 142 -7.50 13.62 -0.81
CA THR A 142 -6.65 14.26 0.19
C THR A 142 -5.32 13.54 0.22
N LEU A 143 -4.27 14.21 -0.27
CA LEU A 143 -2.94 13.65 -0.36
C LEU A 143 -2.00 14.30 0.67
N ASN A 144 -1.42 13.49 1.55
CA ASN A 144 -0.47 13.91 2.58
C ASN A 144 0.82 13.09 2.47
N GLY A 145 1.88 13.70 1.90
CA GLY A 145 3.19 13.05 1.75
C GLY A 145 3.87 12.76 3.10
N GLY A 146 3.88 13.73 4.00
CA GLY A 146 4.55 13.62 5.29
C GLY A 146 6.05 13.96 5.20
N ASP A 147 6.88 13.28 5.97
CA ASP A 147 8.30 13.57 6.09
C ASP A 147 9.09 13.02 4.89
N GLY A 148 9.59 13.90 4.03
CA GLY A 148 10.59 13.58 3.02
C GLY A 148 10.41 14.38 1.73
N ASN A 149 10.86 13.82 0.60
CA ASN A 149 10.69 14.44 -0.71
C ASN A 149 9.65 13.68 -1.51
N ASP A 150 8.40 14.10 -1.36
CA ASP A 150 7.25 13.40 -1.92
C ASP A 150 6.83 13.94 -3.28
N ILE A 151 6.20 13.08 -4.06
CA ILE A 151 5.56 13.43 -5.33
C ILE A 151 4.07 13.14 -5.23
N LEU A 152 3.26 14.19 -5.35
CA LEU A 152 1.81 14.11 -5.20
C LEU A 152 1.16 14.45 -6.54
N TYR A 153 0.32 13.56 -7.04
CA TYR A 153 -0.47 13.71 -8.26
C TYR A 153 -1.95 13.61 -7.92
N SER A 154 -2.72 14.65 -8.22
CA SER A 154 -4.19 14.63 -8.22
C SER A 154 -4.66 15.32 -9.50
N ASP A 155 -5.82 14.90 -10.01
CA ASP A 155 -6.51 15.55 -11.13
C ASP A 155 -7.34 16.77 -10.68
N HIS A 156 -7.44 17.02 -9.36
CA HIS A 156 -8.16 18.13 -8.73
C HIS A 156 -7.25 18.96 -7.78
N GLU A 157 -7.78 20.05 -7.21
CA GLU A 157 -7.06 20.97 -6.29
C GLU A 157 -7.09 20.46 -4.82
N ASP A 158 -6.61 19.23 -4.62
CA ASP A 158 -6.88 18.40 -3.43
C ASP A 158 -5.64 18.13 -2.53
N PHE A 159 -4.85 19.17 -2.30
CA PHE A 159 -3.57 19.05 -1.59
C PHE A 159 -3.62 19.65 -0.18
N THR A 160 -3.31 18.84 0.84
CA THR A 160 -2.91 19.33 2.17
C THR A 160 -1.48 18.89 2.44
N ASP A 161 -0.51 19.74 2.10
CA ASP A 161 0.90 19.50 2.45
C ASP A 161 1.13 19.84 3.92
N GLY A 162 1.39 18.81 4.73
CA GLY A 162 1.59 18.91 6.17
C GLY A 162 3.04 19.06 6.62
N ALA A 163 4.06 18.99 5.76
CA ALA A 163 5.45 18.92 6.22
C ALA A 163 6.50 19.53 5.27
N THR A 164 7.71 19.73 5.79
CA THR A 164 8.78 20.62 5.31
C THR A 164 9.48 20.22 4.00
N GLY A 165 8.89 19.34 3.20
CA GLY A 165 9.39 18.86 1.91
C GLY A 165 8.80 19.63 0.73
N THR A 166 9.47 19.65 -0.42
CA THR A 166 8.92 20.28 -1.62
C THR A 166 7.93 19.33 -2.30
N ALA A 167 6.65 19.41 -1.98
CA ALA A 167 5.61 18.77 -2.78
C ALA A 167 5.68 19.29 -4.23
N ARG A 168 6.10 18.44 -5.17
CA ARG A 168 6.15 18.83 -6.59
C ARG A 168 4.78 18.59 -7.23
N ARG A 169 3.93 19.62 -7.23
CA ARG A 169 2.69 19.65 -8.05
C ARG A 169 3.04 19.42 -9.51
N VAL A 170 2.47 18.39 -10.12
CA VAL A 170 2.41 18.26 -11.58
C VAL A 170 0.95 18.39 -11.99
N PRO A 171 0.50 19.59 -12.40
CA PRO A 171 -0.84 19.76 -12.96
C PRO A 171 -0.95 18.94 -14.25
N THR A 172 -2.08 18.26 -14.43
CA THR A 172 -2.48 17.77 -15.76
C THR A 172 -2.80 18.96 -16.66
N ALA A 173 -2.39 18.89 -17.92
CA ALA A 173 -2.50 19.96 -18.91
C ALA A 173 -3.86 19.98 -19.62
#